data_AF-A0A2N2RWF4-F1
#
_entry.id   AF-A0A2N2RWF4-F1
#
_cell.length_a   1.000
_cell.length_b   1.000
_cell.length_c   1.000
_cell.angle_alpha   90.00
_cell.angle_beta   90.00
_cell.angle_gamma   90.00
#
_symmetry.space_group_name_H-M   'P 1'
#
loop_
_entity.id
_entity.type
_entity.pdbx_description
1 polymer ?
#
loop_
_entity_poly.entity_id
_entity_poly.type
_entity_poly.pdbx_seq_one_letter_code
_entity_poly.pdbx_strand_id
1 'polypeptide(L)'
;MNGADPEWLHSRYAKGIAQVFDGHFPAWFIESEPWRQITGSRFRFLRTKVLGLTTEQCAAYLRIHRSTICRWESGDAETPAAPFEALRLLSLTASQRLSHKQWDGWFINRQTAALICPDNDRLAVKPEEIKGLPGLYNRLSILMLHVAKLEGQVGSLIAENTALRSGDKSRQLAAELEAMQERIGAMLADVGTAEVIEFTPMAPELRRVS
;
A
#
# COMPACT_ATOMS: atom_id res chain seq x y z
N MET A 1 -3.54 -20.50 5.54
CA MET A 1 -4.71 -20.64 6.42
C MET A 1 -4.95 -19.28 7.06
N ASN A 2 -6.10 -18.65 6.83
CA ASN A 2 -6.44 -17.39 7.49
C ASN A 2 -6.77 -17.72 8.95
N GLY A 3 -5.83 -17.48 9.85
CA GLY A 3 -6.08 -17.55 11.28
C GLY A 3 -6.96 -16.39 11.74
N ALA A 4 -7.63 -16.55 12.87
CA ALA A 4 -8.28 -15.42 13.54
C ALA A 4 -7.23 -14.38 13.91
N ASP A 5 -7.60 -13.10 13.81
CA ASP A 5 -6.77 -11.99 14.23
C ASP A 5 -6.42 -12.13 15.72
N PRO A 6 -5.12 -12.27 16.10
CA PRO A 6 -4.70 -12.47 17.48
C PRO A 6 -5.16 -11.36 18.42
N GLU A 7 -5.19 -10.11 17.95
CA GLU A 7 -5.59 -8.97 18.77
C GLU A 7 -7.10 -9.02 19.06
N TRP A 8 -7.90 -9.41 18.06
CA TRP A 8 -9.34 -9.55 18.21
C TRP A 8 -9.72 -10.66 19.20
N LEU A 9 -9.01 -11.80 19.20
CA LEU A 9 -9.27 -12.93 20.11
C LEU A 9 -9.23 -12.54 21.59
N HIS A 10 -8.44 -11.52 21.95
CA HIS A 10 -8.32 -11.04 23.32
C HIS A 10 -9.36 -9.97 23.70
N SER A 11 -10.15 -9.49 22.73
CA SER A 11 -11.17 -8.46 22.94
C SER A 11 -12.32 -8.95 23.83
N ARG A 12 -13.00 -8.02 24.51
CA ARG A 12 -14.23 -8.34 25.27
C ARG A 12 -15.32 -8.90 24.38
N TYR A 13 -15.39 -8.42 23.14
CA TYR A 13 -16.37 -8.87 22.15
C TYR A 13 -16.14 -10.34 21.78
N ALA A 14 -14.92 -10.71 21.43
CA ALA A 14 -14.58 -12.11 21.14
C ALA A 14 -14.84 -13.03 22.33
N LYS A 15 -14.50 -12.61 23.56
CA LYS A 15 -14.80 -13.38 24.78
C LYS A 15 -16.30 -13.60 25.00
N GLY A 16 -17.13 -12.58 24.73
CA GLY A 16 -18.59 -12.71 24.81
C GLY A 16 -19.14 -13.70 23.80
N ILE A 17 -18.62 -13.71 22.58
CA ILE A 17 -19.02 -14.68 21.54
C ILE A 17 -18.52 -16.08 21.89
N ALA A 18 -17.28 -16.22 22.34
CA ALA A 18 -16.73 -17.51 22.75
C ALA A 18 -17.60 -18.16 23.84
N GLN A 19 -18.17 -17.36 24.76
CA GLN A 19 -19.09 -17.87 25.78
C GLN A 19 -20.37 -18.48 25.19
N VAL A 20 -20.87 -17.95 24.07
CA VAL A 20 -22.04 -18.51 23.36
C VAL A 20 -21.72 -19.85 22.71
N PHE A 21 -20.44 -20.09 22.38
CA PHE A 21 -19.95 -21.31 21.75
C PHE A 21 -19.07 -22.14 22.71
N ASP A 22 -19.38 -22.17 24.00
CA ASP A 22 -18.70 -23.04 24.99
C ASP A 22 -17.15 -22.92 24.99
N GLY A 23 -16.64 -21.70 24.78
CA GLY A 23 -15.21 -21.39 24.82
C GLY A 23 -14.43 -21.74 23.56
N HIS A 24 -15.08 -22.18 22.48
CA HIS A 24 -14.43 -22.46 21.19
C HIS A 24 -15.09 -21.71 20.04
N PHE A 25 -14.34 -21.38 18.99
CA PHE A 25 -14.91 -20.79 17.79
C PHE A 25 -15.06 -21.85 16.70
N PRO A 26 -16.28 -22.09 16.18
CA PRO A 26 -16.46 -22.96 15.03
C PRO A 26 -15.68 -22.47 13.81
N ALA A 27 -15.15 -23.38 12.99
CA ALA A 27 -14.34 -23.03 11.82
C ALA A 27 -15.09 -22.11 10.85
N TRP A 28 -16.37 -22.38 10.57
CA TRP A 28 -17.21 -21.56 9.69
C TRP A 28 -17.36 -20.12 10.20
N PHE A 29 -17.32 -19.92 11.53
CA PHE A 29 -17.41 -18.60 12.12
C PHE A 29 -16.10 -17.85 11.97
N ILE A 30 -14.95 -18.51 12.16
CA ILE A 30 -13.63 -17.92 11.87
C ILE A 30 -13.55 -17.53 10.39
N GLU A 31 -14.04 -18.38 9.48
CA GLU A 31 -14.09 -18.12 8.04
C GLU A 31 -15.01 -16.95 7.64
N SER A 32 -16.02 -16.61 8.46
CA SER A 32 -16.82 -15.40 8.25
C SER A 32 -16.08 -14.11 8.59
N GLU A 33 -14.87 -14.20 9.15
CA GLU A 33 -14.01 -13.06 9.51
C GLU A 33 -14.75 -11.99 10.36
N PRO A 34 -15.35 -12.36 11.51
CA PRO A 34 -16.23 -11.49 12.31
C PRO A 34 -15.52 -10.24 12.86
N TRP A 35 -14.19 -10.25 12.89
CA TRP A 35 -13.35 -9.09 13.26
C TRP A 35 -13.28 -8.02 12.18
N ARG A 36 -13.62 -8.34 10.92
CA ARG A 36 -13.56 -7.37 9.83
C ARG A 36 -14.85 -6.60 9.71
N GLN A 37 -14.74 -5.28 9.71
CA GLN A 37 -15.88 -4.40 9.52
C GLN A 37 -16.60 -4.67 8.19
N ILE A 38 -17.93 -4.61 8.25
CA ILE A 38 -18.81 -4.71 7.08
C ILE A 38 -19.14 -3.29 6.65
N THR A 39 -18.58 -2.85 5.53
CA THR A 39 -18.84 -1.54 4.94
C THR A 39 -19.73 -1.66 3.72
N GLY A 40 -20.44 -0.59 3.36
CA GLY A 40 -21.23 -0.52 2.14
C GLY A 40 -20.41 -0.79 0.88
N SER A 41 -19.17 -0.31 0.83
CA SER A 41 -18.23 -0.58 -0.26
C SER A 41 -17.89 -2.06 -0.39
N ARG A 42 -17.69 -2.76 0.73
CA ARG A 42 -17.40 -4.20 0.76
C ARG A 42 -18.63 -5.03 0.35
N PHE A 43 -19.81 -4.64 0.81
CA PHE A 43 -21.07 -5.25 0.38
C PHE A 43 -21.28 -5.09 -1.13
N ARG A 44 -21.09 -3.87 -1.66
CA ARG A 44 -21.18 -3.59 -3.09
C ARG A 44 -20.18 -4.37 -3.93
N PHE A 45 -18.94 -4.50 -3.43
CA PHE A 45 -17.91 -5.31 -4.09
C PHE A 45 -18.33 -6.78 -4.17
N LEU A 46 -18.81 -7.36 -3.07
CA LEU A 46 -19.27 -8.74 -3.04
C LEU A 46 -20.44 -8.97 -4.02
N ARG A 47 -21.43 -8.07 -4.01
CA ARG A 47 -22.57 -8.16 -4.93
C ARG A 47 -22.14 -8.06 -6.40
N THR A 48 -21.37 -7.03 -6.75
CA THR A 48 -21.11 -6.68 -8.16
C THR A 48 -19.92 -7.40 -8.78
N LYS A 49 -18.83 -7.59 -8.03
CA LYS A 49 -17.57 -8.12 -8.55
C LYS A 49 -17.41 -9.60 -8.31
N VAL A 50 -17.96 -10.12 -7.21
CA VAL A 50 -17.85 -11.54 -6.89
C VAL A 50 -19.03 -12.32 -7.44
N LEU A 51 -20.25 -11.83 -7.21
CA LEU A 51 -21.49 -12.52 -7.58
C LEU A 51 -22.14 -12.01 -8.88
N GLY A 52 -21.71 -10.86 -9.41
CA GLY A 52 -22.25 -10.30 -10.65
C GLY A 52 -23.73 -9.90 -10.58
N LEU A 53 -24.30 -9.72 -9.37
CA LEU A 53 -25.73 -9.46 -9.19
C LEU A 53 -26.07 -7.99 -9.41
N THR A 54 -27.21 -7.73 -10.06
CA THR A 54 -27.83 -6.40 -10.05
C THR A 54 -28.41 -6.08 -8.68
N THR A 55 -28.76 -4.81 -8.45
CA THR A 55 -29.39 -4.37 -7.20
C THR A 55 -30.74 -5.07 -7.00
N GLU A 56 -31.52 -5.23 -8.07
CA GLU A 56 -32.81 -5.91 -8.08
C GLU A 56 -32.68 -7.40 -7.77
N GLN A 57 -31.69 -8.08 -8.35
CA GLN A 57 -31.44 -9.51 -8.10
C GLN A 57 -31.01 -9.76 -6.66
N CYS A 58 -30.12 -8.91 -6.13
CA CYS A 58 -29.69 -8.99 -4.74
C CYS A 58 -30.87 -8.73 -3.77
N ALA A 59 -31.68 -7.71 -4.07
CA ALA A 59 -32.89 -7.40 -3.31
C ALA A 59 -33.89 -8.57 -3.30
N ALA A 60 -34.10 -9.21 -4.46
CA ALA A 60 -34.96 -10.39 -4.57
C ALA A 60 -34.42 -11.59 -3.78
N TYR A 61 -33.11 -11.86 -3.87
CA TYR A 61 -32.45 -12.94 -3.12
C TYR A 61 -32.58 -12.75 -1.60
N LEU A 62 -32.32 -11.53 -1.12
CA LEU A 62 -32.41 -11.17 0.29
C LEU A 62 -33.84 -10.89 0.77
N ARG A 63 -34.83 -10.91 -0.14
CA ARG A 63 -36.25 -10.63 0.12
C ARG A 63 -36.50 -9.27 0.78
N ILE A 64 -35.80 -8.25 0.30
CA ILE A 64 -35.93 -6.86 0.77
C ILE A 64 -36.11 -5.91 -0.40
N HIS A 65 -36.47 -4.67 -0.10
CA HIS A 65 -36.64 -3.66 -1.14
C HIS A 65 -35.28 -3.15 -1.67
N ARG A 66 -35.21 -2.85 -2.99
CA ARG A 66 -33.97 -2.37 -3.64
C ARG A 66 -33.37 -1.11 -2.99
N SER A 67 -34.21 -0.24 -2.43
CA SER A 67 -33.73 0.98 -1.76
C SER A 67 -32.91 0.67 -0.52
N THR A 68 -33.22 -0.42 0.18
CA THR A 68 -32.44 -0.88 1.34
C THR A 68 -31.03 -1.27 0.91
N ILE A 69 -30.89 -1.98 -0.22
CA ILE A 69 -29.57 -2.29 -0.80
C ILE A 69 -28.81 -1.01 -1.13
N CYS A 70 -29.44 -0.05 -1.82
CA CYS A 70 -28.78 1.21 -2.16
C CYS A 70 -28.27 1.95 -0.92
N ARG A 71 -29.06 2.01 0.16
CA ARG A 71 -28.68 2.66 1.41
C ARG A 71 -27.52 1.96 2.12
N TRP A 72 -27.49 0.63 2.10
CA TRP A 72 -26.36 -0.12 2.62
C TRP A 72 -25.08 0.16 1.83
N GLU A 73 -25.18 0.18 0.50
CA GLU A 73 -24.03 0.39 -0.39
C GLU A 73 -23.47 1.81 -0.37
N SER A 74 -24.32 2.82 -0.19
CA SER A 74 -23.91 4.22 -0.03
C SER A 74 -23.34 4.52 1.35
N GLY A 75 -23.63 3.67 2.35
CA GLY A 75 -23.29 3.92 3.75
C GLY A 75 -24.33 4.77 4.50
N ASP A 76 -25.47 5.10 3.87
CA ASP A 76 -26.59 5.82 4.51
C ASP A 76 -27.31 4.97 5.58
N ALA A 77 -27.04 3.67 5.60
CA ALA A 77 -27.48 2.75 6.64
C ALA A 77 -26.40 1.69 6.89
N GLU A 78 -26.28 1.26 8.14
CA GLU A 78 -25.39 0.16 8.50
C GLU A 78 -25.84 -1.12 7.78
N THR A 79 -24.87 -1.84 7.21
CA THR A 79 -25.11 -3.12 6.56
C THR A 79 -25.15 -4.23 7.61
N PRO A 80 -26.29 -4.91 7.81
CA PRO A 80 -26.36 -5.97 8.81
C PRO A 80 -25.49 -7.16 8.42
N ALA A 81 -24.97 -7.88 9.42
CA ALA A 81 -24.07 -9.01 9.18
C ALA A 81 -24.74 -10.17 8.43
N ALA A 82 -26.01 -10.47 8.73
CA ALA A 82 -26.71 -11.62 8.13
C ALA A 82 -26.88 -11.52 6.59
N PRO A 83 -27.33 -10.39 6.01
CA PRO A 83 -27.35 -10.21 4.56
C PRO A 83 -25.97 -10.29 3.90
N PHE A 84 -24.94 -9.73 4.55
CA PHE A 84 -23.57 -9.83 4.04
C PHE A 84 -23.09 -11.28 4.03
N GLU A 85 -23.35 -12.01 5.12
CA GLU A 85 -23.00 -13.42 5.26
C GLU A 85 -23.75 -14.30 4.26
N ALA A 86 -25.02 -14.01 3.99
CA ALA A 86 -25.79 -14.72 2.96
C ALA A 86 -25.18 -14.59 1.56
N LEU A 87 -24.62 -13.41 1.23
CA LEU A 87 -23.86 -13.22 -0.02
C LEU A 87 -22.50 -13.91 0.02
N ARG A 88 -21.81 -13.90 1.18
CA ARG A 88 -20.52 -14.58 1.36
C ARG A 88 -20.68 -16.08 1.12
N LEU A 89 -21.67 -16.70 1.75
CA LEU A 89 -21.97 -18.12 1.59
C LEU A 89 -22.30 -18.47 0.14
N LEU A 90 -23.09 -17.64 -0.54
CA LEU A 90 -23.39 -17.82 -1.97
C LEU A 90 -22.12 -17.80 -2.84
N SER A 91 -21.11 -17.02 -2.44
CA SER A 91 -19.84 -16.91 -3.17
C SER A 91 -18.88 -18.08 -2.96
N LEU A 92 -19.07 -18.89 -1.90
CA LEU A 92 -18.16 -19.99 -1.56
C LEU A 92 -18.16 -21.10 -2.61
N THR A 93 -19.32 -21.38 -3.20
CA THR A 93 -19.44 -22.47 -4.17
C THR A 93 -19.44 -21.91 -5.58
N ALA A 94 -18.53 -22.39 -6.43
CA ALA A 94 -18.47 -21.98 -7.83
C ALA A 94 -19.79 -22.24 -8.58
N SER A 95 -20.51 -23.32 -8.23
CA SER A 95 -21.81 -23.63 -8.81
C SER A 95 -22.86 -22.54 -8.55
N GLN A 96 -22.87 -21.95 -7.35
CA GLN A 96 -23.80 -20.90 -6.97
C GLN A 96 -23.37 -19.53 -7.52
N ARG A 97 -22.07 -19.22 -7.43
CA ARG A 97 -21.51 -17.96 -7.94
C ARG A 97 -21.68 -17.83 -9.45
N LEU A 98 -21.58 -18.94 -10.17
CA LEU A 98 -21.64 -18.96 -11.62
C LEU A 98 -23.01 -19.39 -12.14
N SER A 99 -23.98 -19.76 -11.30
CA SER A 99 -25.32 -20.16 -11.77
C SER A 99 -26.10 -18.97 -12.35
N HIS A 100 -25.91 -18.68 -13.63
CA HIS A 100 -26.79 -17.84 -14.43
C HIS A 100 -27.27 -18.61 -15.65
N LYS A 101 -28.22 -18.02 -16.39
CA LYS A 101 -28.93 -18.69 -17.50
C LYS A 101 -28.02 -19.25 -18.61
N GLN A 102 -26.81 -18.73 -18.76
CA GLN A 102 -25.84 -19.14 -19.78
C GLN A 102 -24.71 -20.02 -19.22
N TRP A 103 -24.71 -20.26 -17.91
CA TRP A 103 -23.71 -21.09 -17.27
C TRP A 103 -24.06 -22.55 -17.44
N ASP A 104 -23.39 -23.19 -18.39
CA ASP A 104 -23.52 -24.63 -18.63
C ASP A 104 -22.36 -25.43 -17.99
N GLY A 105 -21.53 -24.78 -17.17
CA GLY A 105 -20.37 -25.38 -16.50
C GLY A 105 -19.05 -25.22 -17.27
N TRP A 106 -17.98 -25.75 -16.69
CA TRP A 106 -16.69 -25.86 -17.38
C TRP A 106 -16.71 -27.03 -18.35
N PHE A 107 -16.19 -26.80 -19.56
CA PHE A 107 -16.10 -27.84 -20.58
C PHE A 107 -14.66 -28.18 -20.90
N ILE A 108 -14.40 -29.46 -21.12
CA ILE A 108 -13.14 -29.91 -21.73
C ILE A 108 -13.40 -30.08 -23.22
N ASN A 109 -12.74 -29.27 -24.04
CA ASN A 109 -12.75 -29.48 -25.48
C ASN A 109 -12.01 -30.77 -25.80
N ARG A 110 -12.69 -31.76 -26.39
CA ARG A 110 -12.12 -33.09 -26.65
C ARG A 110 -10.99 -33.12 -27.68
N GLN A 111 -10.92 -32.12 -28.57
CA GLN A 111 -9.89 -32.05 -29.61
C GLN A 111 -8.63 -31.36 -29.10
N THR A 112 -8.78 -30.30 -28.31
CA THR A 112 -7.64 -29.50 -27.81
C THR A 112 -7.28 -29.82 -26.36
N ALA A 113 -8.08 -30.62 -25.67
CA ALA A 113 -8.05 -30.85 -24.22
C ALA A 113 -8.09 -29.55 -23.38
N ALA A 114 -8.46 -28.41 -23.99
CA ALA A 114 -8.52 -27.14 -23.30
C ALA A 114 -9.74 -27.08 -22.38
N LEU A 115 -9.54 -26.50 -21.19
CA LEU A 115 -10.59 -26.21 -20.23
C LEU A 115 -11.20 -24.85 -20.58
N ILE A 116 -12.46 -24.84 -21.02
CA ILE A 116 -13.15 -23.65 -21.51
C ILE A 116 -14.16 -23.16 -20.48
N CYS A 117 -14.05 -21.89 -20.10
CA CYS A 117 -15.07 -21.15 -19.37
C CYS A 117 -16.04 -20.47 -20.36
N PRO A 118 -17.36 -20.66 -20.26
CA PRO A 118 -18.33 -20.02 -21.15
C PRO A 118 -18.45 -18.50 -20.93
N ASP A 119 -18.18 -17.96 -19.73
CA ASP A 119 -18.58 -16.59 -19.39
C ASP A 119 -17.51 -15.52 -19.58
N ASN A 120 -16.23 -15.91 -19.67
CA ASN A 120 -15.12 -14.96 -19.71
C ASN A 120 -14.46 -14.93 -21.09
N ASP A 121 -15.18 -14.42 -22.11
CA ASP A 121 -14.62 -14.16 -23.45
C ASP A 121 -13.71 -15.29 -23.98
N ARG A 122 -14.14 -16.55 -23.78
CA ARG A 122 -13.39 -17.75 -24.16
C ARG A 122 -12.07 -17.92 -23.40
N LEU A 123 -12.09 -17.72 -22.08
CA LEU A 123 -11.00 -18.16 -21.21
C LEU A 123 -10.86 -19.68 -21.38
N ALA A 124 -9.93 -20.06 -22.26
CA ALA A 124 -9.62 -21.42 -22.64
C ALA A 124 -8.20 -21.67 -22.16
N VAL A 125 -8.09 -22.43 -21.07
CA VAL A 125 -6.79 -22.80 -20.52
C VAL A 125 -6.36 -24.10 -21.17
N LYS A 126 -5.25 -24.07 -21.90
CA LYS A 126 -4.68 -25.26 -22.54
C LYS A 126 -3.92 -26.13 -21.54
N PRO A 127 -3.81 -27.45 -21.79
CA PRO A 127 -3.03 -28.33 -20.91
C PRO A 127 -1.59 -27.86 -20.71
N GLU A 128 -0.95 -27.31 -21.75
CA GLU A 128 0.43 -26.82 -21.69
C GLU A 128 0.56 -25.62 -20.74
N GLU A 129 -0.46 -24.76 -20.68
CA GLU A 129 -0.49 -23.59 -19.80
C GLU A 129 -0.63 -24.03 -18.35
N ILE A 130 -1.49 -25.02 -18.07
CA ILE A 130 -1.66 -25.62 -16.74
C ILE A 130 -0.34 -26.28 -16.29
N LYS A 131 0.31 -27.04 -17.18
CA LYS A 131 1.61 -27.68 -16.90
C LYS A 131 2.73 -26.66 -16.72
N GLY A 132 2.64 -25.50 -17.37
CA GLY A 132 3.62 -24.42 -17.28
C GLY A 132 3.51 -23.59 -16.01
N LEU A 133 2.34 -23.59 -15.33
CA LEU A 133 2.11 -22.77 -14.12
C LEU A 133 3.17 -22.96 -13.03
N PRO A 134 3.57 -24.18 -12.62
CA PRO A 134 4.62 -24.36 -11.62
C PRO A 134 5.95 -23.71 -12.04
N GLY A 135 6.32 -23.81 -13.32
CA GLY A 135 7.52 -23.18 -13.86
C GLY A 135 7.44 -21.66 -13.86
N LEU A 136 6.27 -21.11 -14.20
CA LEU A 136 6.01 -19.67 -14.14
C LEU A 136 6.07 -19.13 -12.72
N TYR A 137 5.48 -19.83 -11.74
CA TYR A 137 5.56 -19.45 -10.33
C TYR A 137 7.00 -19.49 -9.81
N ASN A 138 7.77 -20.52 -10.17
CA ASN A 138 9.18 -20.60 -9.81
C ASN A 138 9.97 -19.42 -10.40
N ARG A 139 9.74 -19.11 -11.69
CA ARG A 139 10.41 -17.99 -12.36
C ARG A 139 10.01 -16.64 -11.77
N LEU A 140 8.74 -16.44 -11.43
CA LEU A 140 8.26 -15.26 -10.72
C LEU A 140 8.98 -15.10 -9.37
N SER A 141 9.08 -16.18 -8.59
CA SER A 141 9.78 -16.18 -7.30
C SER A 141 11.25 -15.81 -7.44
N ILE A 142 11.95 -16.39 -8.43
CA ILE A 142 13.36 -16.04 -8.74
C ILE A 142 13.48 -14.56 -9.12
N LEU A 143 12.56 -14.04 -9.95
CA LEU A 143 12.57 -12.64 -10.36
C LEU A 143 12.32 -11.71 -9.17
N MET A 144 11.37 -12.03 -8.28
CA MET A 144 11.13 -11.25 -7.07
C MET A 144 12.36 -11.19 -6.17
N LEU A 145 13.06 -12.32 -5.99
CA LEU A 145 14.33 -12.36 -5.25
C LEU A 145 15.41 -11.49 -5.92
N HIS A 146 15.48 -11.50 -7.25
CA HIS A 146 16.43 -10.68 -7.98
C HIS A 146 16.11 -9.18 -7.86
N VAL A 147 14.84 -8.80 -7.96
CA VAL A 147 14.39 -7.41 -7.76
C VAL A 147 14.78 -6.94 -6.36
N ALA A 148 14.46 -7.72 -5.31
CA ALA A 148 14.84 -7.38 -3.94
C ALA A 148 16.37 -7.22 -3.76
N LYS A 149 17.17 -8.07 -4.43
CA LYS A 149 18.63 -7.95 -4.42
C LYS A 149 19.11 -6.67 -5.09
N LEU A 150 18.57 -6.34 -6.27
CA LEU A 150 18.93 -5.13 -7.02
C LEU A 150 18.54 -3.87 -6.25
N GLU A 151 17.35 -3.84 -5.64
CA GLU A 151 16.91 -2.75 -4.77
C GLU A 151 17.89 -2.54 -3.60
N GLY A 152 18.36 -3.61 -2.97
CA GLY A 152 19.39 -3.53 -1.95
C GLY A 152 20.72 -2.97 -2.46
N GLN A 153 21.17 -3.39 -3.64
CA GLN A 153 22.40 -2.87 -4.26
C GLN A 153 22.28 -1.38 -4.64
N VAL A 154 21.14 -0.97 -5.19
CA VAL A 154 20.86 0.44 -5.49
C VAL A 154 20.87 1.26 -4.21
N GLY A 155 20.25 0.78 -3.14
CA GLY A 155 20.29 1.43 -1.82
C GLY A 155 21.72 1.62 -1.30
N SER A 156 22.57 0.59 -1.42
CA SER A 156 23.99 0.67 -1.04
C SER A 156 24.76 1.71 -1.86
N LEU A 157 24.59 1.70 -3.19
CA LEU A 157 25.28 2.65 -4.07
C LEU A 157 24.82 4.09 -3.86
N ILE A 158 23.53 4.31 -3.56
CA ILE A 158 23.04 5.63 -3.19
C ILE A 158 23.70 6.11 -1.90
N ALA A 159 23.75 5.27 -0.86
CA ALA A 159 24.40 5.61 0.40
C ALA A 159 25.89 5.96 0.21
N GLU A 160 26.61 5.17 -0.60
CA GLU A 160 28.00 5.43 -0.94
C GLU A 160 28.18 6.75 -1.72
N ASN A 161 27.34 7.02 -2.73
CA ASN A 161 27.41 8.25 -3.49
C ASN A 161 27.12 9.48 -2.62
N THR A 162 26.17 9.38 -1.71
CA THR A 162 25.87 10.44 -0.73
C THR A 162 27.06 10.67 0.20
N ALA A 163 27.73 9.61 0.67
CA ALA A 163 28.93 9.72 1.50
C ALA A 163 30.07 10.40 0.74
N LEU A 164 30.37 9.98 -0.49
CA LEU A 164 31.40 10.58 -1.34
C LEU A 164 31.13 12.07 -1.59
N ARG A 165 29.89 12.43 -1.95
CA ARG A 165 29.49 13.83 -2.14
C ARG A 165 29.64 14.67 -0.88
N SER A 166 29.38 14.09 0.30
CA SER A 166 29.61 14.80 1.57
C SER A 166 31.10 15.02 1.82
N GLY A 167 31.95 14.03 1.54
CA GLY A 167 33.40 14.14 1.66
C GLY A 167 34.01 15.19 0.73
N ASP A 168 33.56 15.25 -0.53
CA ASP A 168 34.03 16.26 -1.48
C ASP A 168 33.62 17.68 -1.07
N LYS A 169 32.41 17.87 -0.54
CA LYS A 169 31.98 19.15 0.05
C LYS A 169 32.87 19.55 1.22
N SER A 170 33.22 18.61 2.10
CA SER A 170 34.12 18.88 3.22
C SER A 170 35.51 19.32 2.76
N ARG A 171 36.06 18.69 1.70
CA ARG A 171 37.35 19.10 1.12
C ARG A 171 37.28 20.47 0.47
N GLN A 172 36.19 20.77 -0.24
CA GLN A 172 35.97 22.07 -0.85
C GLN A 172 35.89 23.18 0.21
N LEU A 173 35.15 22.96 1.30
CA LEU A 173 35.08 23.88 2.43
C LEU A 173 36.44 24.10 3.11
N ALA A 174 37.24 23.04 3.25
CA ALA A 174 38.60 23.15 3.81
C ALA A 174 39.50 24.04 2.93
N ALA A 175 39.46 23.85 1.62
CA ALA A 175 40.21 24.68 0.68
C ALA A 175 39.75 26.15 0.69
N GLU A 176 38.44 26.41 0.81
CA GLU A 176 37.90 27.77 0.93
C GLU A 176 38.34 28.45 2.23
N LEU A 177 38.37 27.72 3.35
CA LEU A 177 38.84 28.24 4.65
C LEU A 177 40.34 28.58 4.63
N GLU A 178 41.16 27.73 4.00
CA GLU A 178 42.60 27.97 3.86
C GLU A 178 42.86 29.23 3.02
N ALA A 179 42.15 29.40 1.91
CA ALA A 179 42.23 30.60 1.08
C ALA A 179 41.76 31.88 1.83
N MET A 180 40.74 31.77 2.69
CA MET A 180 40.30 32.88 3.54
C MET A 180 41.36 33.22 4.60
N GLN A 181 41.98 32.22 5.22
CA GLN A 181 43.05 32.41 6.19
C GLN A 181 44.25 33.14 5.57
N GLU A 182 44.62 32.75 4.34
CA GLU A 182 45.69 33.40 3.59
C GLU A 182 45.38 34.87 3.30
N ARG A 183 44.15 35.17 2.88
CA ARG A 183 43.67 36.56 2.68
C ARG A 183 43.70 37.39 3.94
N ILE A 184 43.26 36.83 5.07
CA ILE A 184 43.29 37.52 6.37
C ILE A 184 44.74 37.77 6.79
N GLY A 185 45.62 36.79 6.62
CA GLY A 185 47.06 36.94 6.89
C GLY A 185 47.68 38.06 6.06
N ALA A 186 47.35 38.15 4.77
CA ALA A 186 47.80 39.23 3.90
C ALA A 186 47.26 40.60 4.34
N MET A 187 45.96 40.71 4.68
CA MET A 187 45.38 41.96 5.18
C MET A 187 46.01 42.40 6.51
N LEU A 188 46.29 41.47 7.43
CA LEU A 188 46.93 41.80 8.70
C LEU A 188 48.40 42.20 8.53
N ALA A 189 49.12 41.60 7.59
CA ALA A 189 50.48 42.01 7.24
C ALA A 189 50.49 43.44 6.68
N ASP A 190 49.51 43.78 5.83
CA ASP A 190 49.35 45.11 5.24
C ASP A 190 49.00 46.18 6.31
N VAL A 191 48.15 45.83 7.28
CA VAL A 191 47.85 46.67 8.45
C VAL A 191 49.08 46.84 9.36
N GLY A 192 49.92 45.82 9.50
CA GLY A 192 51.19 45.92 10.23
C GLY A 192 52.21 46.85 9.57
N THR A 193 52.09 47.10 8.27
CA THR A 193 52.89 48.07 7.51
C THR A 193 52.24 49.44 7.33
N ALA A 194 50.97 49.60 7.76
CA ALA A 194 50.30 50.89 7.69
C ALA A 194 50.88 51.84 8.76
N GLU A 195 51.47 52.94 8.30
CA GLU A 195 51.97 54.02 9.15
C GLU A 195 50.79 54.61 9.96
N VAL A 196 50.83 54.49 11.29
CA VAL A 196 49.84 55.10 12.17
C VAL A 196 50.03 56.62 12.11
N ILE A 197 49.23 57.29 11.29
CA ILE A 197 49.19 58.75 11.28
C ILE A 197 48.45 59.21 12.53
N GLU A 198 49.19 59.67 13.54
CA GLU A 198 48.60 60.39 14.66
C GLU A 198 47.90 61.65 14.14
N PHE A 199 46.59 61.74 14.38
CA PHE A 199 45.83 62.95 14.09
C PHE A 199 46.28 64.07 15.04
N THR A 200 47.14 64.95 14.55
CA THR A 200 47.49 66.19 15.25
C THR A 200 46.23 67.06 15.42
N PRO A 201 45.83 67.44 16.65
CA PRO A 201 44.64 68.26 16.85
C PRO A 201 44.81 69.66 16.25
N MET A 202 43.78 70.11 15.51
CA MET A 202 43.72 71.44 14.87
C MET A 202 43.96 72.58 15.89
N ALA A 203 44.78 73.55 15.49
CA ALA A 203 45.15 74.73 16.27
C ALA A 203 43.93 75.64 16.59
N PRO A 204 43.92 76.32 17.75
CA PRO A 204 42.74 76.92 18.34
C PRO A 204 42.49 78.37 17.86
N GLU A 205 42.22 78.62 16.58
CA GLU A 205 41.91 80.00 16.12
C GLU A 205 40.62 80.18 15.29
N LEU A 206 39.70 79.21 15.28
CA LEU A 206 38.35 79.39 14.73
C LEU A 206 37.24 79.28 15.78
N ARG A 207 37.53 79.70 17.03
CA ARG A 207 36.52 80.02 18.04
C ARG A 207 36.54 81.52 18.37
N ARG A 208 36.18 82.36 17.39
CA ARG A 208 35.63 83.72 17.57
C ARG A 208 35.49 84.34 16.18
N VAL A 209 34.27 84.37 15.64
CA VAL A 209 33.59 85.60 15.21
C VAL A 209 32.10 85.26 15.16
N SER A 210 31.34 86.01 15.95
CA SER A 210 29.89 86.24 15.91
C SER A 210 29.46 86.99 14.66
#